data_AF-V4XRA7-F1
#
_entry.id   AF-V4XRA7-F1
#
_cell.length_a   1.000
_cell.length_b   1.000
_cell.length_c   1.000
_cell.angle_alpha   90.00
_cell.angle_beta   90.00
_cell.angle_gamma   90.00
#
_symmetry.space_group_name_H-M   'P 1'
#
loop_
_entity.id
_entity.type
_entity.pdbx_description
1 polymer ?
#
loop_
_entity_poly.entity_id
_entity_poly.type
_entity_poly.pdbx_seq_one_letter_code
_entity_poly.pdbx_strand_id
1 'polypeptide(L)'
;MPDVSLTDDQFERLSQLRGKLASETQAGPYASVNLSDTIEYLLDLSETTDGETLLNSAPTPDGPDSNTPDAVASGVDPAPEQSETDTSGGADMFNLLETHVDKWRESDGQERYEVDLPDGGVKTARTRDDVKAVLFQSYR
;
A
#
# COMPACT_ATOMS: atom_id res chain seq x y z
N MET A 1 -29.70 -18.33 -11.16
CA MET A 1 -29.12 -17.01 -10.84
C MET A 1 -29.22 -16.15 -12.09
N PRO A 2 -29.73 -14.91 -12.01
CA PRO A 2 -29.57 -13.97 -13.11
C PRO A 2 -28.07 -13.77 -13.40
N ASP A 3 -27.70 -13.75 -14.68
CA ASP A 3 -26.35 -13.41 -15.11
C ASP A 3 -26.25 -11.89 -15.18
N VAL A 4 -25.41 -11.31 -14.32
CA VAL A 4 -25.17 -9.87 -14.32
C VAL A 4 -23.90 -9.63 -15.12
N SER A 5 -24.04 -9.10 -16.33
CA SER A 5 -22.90 -8.74 -17.18
C SER A 5 -22.29 -7.43 -16.69
N LEU A 6 -21.03 -7.48 -16.22
CA LEU A 6 -20.25 -6.29 -15.90
C LEU A 6 -19.73 -5.62 -17.17
N THR A 7 -19.73 -4.29 -17.21
CA THR A 7 -19.05 -3.54 -18.29
C THR A 7 -17.53 -3.56 -18.10
N ASP A 8 -16.76 -3.30 -19.16
CA ASP A 8 -15.30 -3.22 -19.09
C ASP A 8 -14.81 -2.22 -18.02
N ASP A 9 -15.41 -1.03 -17.93
CA ASP A 9 -15.10 -0.06 -16.89
C ASP A 9 -15.36 -0.59 -15.47
N GLN A 10 -16.43 -1.36 -15.29
CA GLN A 10 -16.76 -1.96 -14.00
C GLN A 10 -15.77 -3.08 -13.66
N PHE A 11 -15.36 -3.87 -14.66
CA PHE A 11 -14.36 -4.91 -14.50
C PHE A 11 -12.99 -4.33 -14.15
N GLU A 12 -12.61 -3.20 -14.76
CA GLU A 12 -11.39 -2.48 -14.46
C GLU A 12 -11.41 -1.92 -13.03
N ARG A 13 -12.51 -1.27 -12.64
CA ARG A 13 -12.68 -0.74 -11.27
C ARG A 13 -12.60 -1.84 -10.21
N LEU A 14 -13.19 -3.01 -10.50
CA LEU A 14 -13.14 -4.17 -9.62
C LEU A 14 -11.73 -4.79 -9.56
N SER A 15 -11.01 -4.82 -10.68
CA SER A 15 -9.62 -5.29 -10.74
C SER A 15 -8.67 -4.38 -9.96
N GLN A 16 -8.85 -3.07 -10.06
CA GLN A 16 -8.12 -2.10 -9.24
C GLN A 16 -8.40 -2.29 -7.75
N LEU A 17 -9.68 -2.50 -7.39
CA LEU A 17 -10.07 -2.75 -6.00
C LEU A 17 -9.41 -4.04 -5.46
N ARG A 18 -9.41 -5.13 -6.25
CA ARG A 18 -8.74 -6.39 -5.90
C ARG A 18 -7.24 -6.19 -5.66
N GLY A 19 -6.57 -5.42 -6.51
CA GLY A 19 -5.14 -5.10 -6.36
C GLY A 19 -4.85 -4.27 -5.10
N LYS A 20 -5.76 -3.34 -4.78
CA LYS A 20 -5.68 -2.54 -3.56
C LYS A 20 -5.85 -3.41 -2.31
N LEU A 21 -6.89 -4.25 -2.26
CA LEU A 21 -7.12 -5.18 -1.14
C LEU A 21 -5.95 -6.15 -0.97
N ALA A 22 -5.42 -6.73 -2.06
CA ALA A 22 -4.27 -7.63 -1.98
C ALA A 22 -3.03 -6.95 -1.37
N SER A 23 -2.81 -5.68 -1.71
CA SER A 23 -1.75 -4.86 -1.12
C SER A 23 -2.01 -4.52 0.36
N GLU A 24 -3.27 -4.30 0.72
CA GLU A 24 -3.70 -3.86 2.05
C GLU A 24 -3.72 -4.99 3.09
N THR A 25 -4.10 -6.21 2.69
CA THR A 25 -4.14 -7.39 3.59
C THR A 25 -2.75 -7.93 3.94
N GLN A 26 -1.66 -7.28 3.49
CA GLN A 26 -0.27 -7.75 3.66
C GLN A 26 -0.12 -9.23 3.24
N ALA A 27 -0.92 -9.63 2.25
CA ALA A 27 -0.88 -10.95 1.69
C ALA A 27 0.44 -10.99 0.91
N GLY A 28 1.39 -11.85 1.30
CA GLY A 28 2.74 -11.87 0.73
C GLY A 28 2.74 -11.92 -0.83
N PRO A 29 3.89 -11.81 -1.50
CA PRO A 29 3.99 -11.48 -2.94
C PRO A 29 3.26 -12.42 -3.93
N TYR A 30 2.68 -13.53 -3.48
CA TYR A 30 1.88 -14.48 -4.26
C TYR A 30 0.44 -14.65 -3.78
N ALA A 31 0.05 -13.98 -2.70
CA ALA A 31 -1.30 -14.05 -2.19
C ALA A 31 -2.16 -13.04 -2.94
N SER A 32 -3.10 -13.56 -3.72
CA SER A 32 -4.04 -12.77 -4.50
C SER A 32 -5.43 -12.92 -3.91
N VAL A 33 -6.13 -11.79 -3.81
CA VAL A 33 -7.53 -11.78 -3.40
C VAL A 33 -8.36 -12.30 -4.57
N ASN A 34 -9.26 -13.24 -4.29
CA ASN A 34 -10.18 -13.77 -5.30
C ASN A 34 -11.33 -12.80 -5.55
N LEU A 35 -11.94 -12.93 -6.73
CA LEU A 35 -13.09 -12.10 -7.11
C LEU A 35 -14.23 -12.21 -6.09
N SER A 36 -14.56 -13.42 -5.63
CA SER A 36 -15.63 -13.66 -4.65
C SER A 36 -15.39 -12.93 -3.33
N ASP A 37 -14.14 -12.90 -2.86
CA ASP A 37 -13.74 -12.25 -1.63
C ASP A 37 -13.88 -10.72 -1.72
N THR A 38 -13.53 -10.18 -2.89
CA THR A 38 -13.76 -8.74 -3.19
C THR A 38 -15.25 -8.39 -3.23
N ILE A 39 -16.09 -9.29 -3.74
CA ILE A 39 -17.55 -9.08 -3.78
C ILE A 39 -18.15 -9.17 -2.37
N GLU A 40 -17.71 -10.10 -1.52
CA GLU A 40 -18.17 -10.17 -0.13
C GLU A 40 -17.77 -8.92 0.66
N TYR A 41 -16.54 -8.44 0.50
CA TYR A 41 -16.10 -7.18 1.09
C TYR A 41 -16.95 -5.99 0.65
N LEU A 42 -17.30 -5.90 -0.64
CA LEU A 42 -18.18 -4.86 -1.15
C LEU A 42 -19.61 -4.94 -0.59
N LEU A 43 -20.12 -6.16 -0.36
CA LEU A 43 -21.44 -6.37 0.22
C LEU A 43 -21.48 -5.91 1.68
N ASP A 44 -20.51 -6.35 2.50
CA ASP A 44 -20.38 -5.96 3.91
C ASP A 44 -20.20 -4.43 4.07
N LEU A 45 -19.39 -3.84 3.19
CA LEU A 45 -19.20 -2.39 3.15
C LEU A 45 -20.48 -1.64 2.79
N SER A 46 -21.33 -2.20 1.92
CA SER A 46 -22.62 -1.62 1.53
C SER A 46 -23.72 -1.80 2.58
N GLU A 47 -23.63 -2.83 3.43
CA GLU A 47 -24.51 -2.98 4.59
C GLU A 47 -24.13 -1.98 5.69
N THR A 48 -22.83 -1.67 5.80
CA THR A 48 -22.29 -0.73 6.80
C THR A 48 -22.41 0.74 6.36
N THR A 49 -22.36 1.01 5.05
CA THR A 49 -22.43 2.36 4.48
C THR A 49 -23.78 2.57 3.81
N ASP A 50 -24.53 3.59 4.22
CA ASP A 50 -25.77 4.02 3.56
C ASP A 50 -25.52 4.62 2.15
N GLY A 51 -24.89 3.89 1.22
CA GLY A 51 -24.77 4.18 -0.23
C GLY A 51 -24.04 5.46 -0.67
N GLU A 52 -23.91 6.48 0.17
CA GLU A 52 -23.57 7.85 -0.24
C GLU A 52 -22.05 8.11 -0.27
N THR A 53 -21.25 7.30 0.44
CA THR A 53 -19.80 7.54 0.61
C THR A 53 -18.93 6.94 -0.50
N LEU A 54 -19.45 6.00 -1.31
CA LEU A 54 -18.64 5.20 -2.26
C LEU A 54 -18.42 5.84 -3.63
N LEU A 55 -19.17 6.89 -3.97
CA LEU A 55 -19.14 7.52 -5.29
C LEU A 55 -18.08 8.63 -5.41
N ASN A 56 -17.51 9.10 -4.29
CA ASN A 56 -16.63 10.27 -4.26
C ASN A 56 -15.12 9.94 -4.31
N SER A 57 -14.74 8.66 -4.43
CA SER A 57 -13.34 8.22 -4.51
C SER A 57 -12.93 7.84 -5.94
N ALA A 58 -13.22 8.69 -6.92
CA ALA A 58 -12.65 8.54 -8.26
C ALA A 58 -11.19 9.06 -8.24
N PRO A 59 -10.19 8.21 -8.51
CA PRO A 59 -8.86 8.73 -8.82
C PRO A 59 -8.92 9.44 -10.16
N THR A 60 -8.57 10.72 -10.20
CA THR A 60 -8.29 11.43 -11.45
C THR A 60 -7.14 10.70 -12.17
N PRO A 61 -7.32 10.24 -13.42
CA PRO A 61 -6.21 9.72 -14.20
C PRO A 61 -5.27 10.88 -14.53
N ASP A 62 -4.07 10.84 -13.95
CA ASP A 62 -2.95 11.69 -14.34
C ASP A 62 -2.62 11.37 -15.81
N GLY A 63 -2.68 12.39 -16.67
CA GLY A 63 -2.59 12.22 -18.12
C GLY A 63 -1.22 11.74 -18.59
N PRO A 64 -1.13 11.10 -19.77
CA PRO A 64 0.13 10.59 -20.29
C PRO A 64 1.04 11.76 -20.70
N ASP A 65 2.15 11.90 -19.97
CA ASP A 65 3.31 12.72 -20.35
C ASP A 65 3.82 12.24 -21.73
N SER A 66 3.53 13.03 -22.76
CA SER A 66 3.99 12.79 -24.12
C SER A 66 5.46 13.15 -24.23
N ASN A 67 6.33 12.23 -23.82
CA ASN A 67 7.76 12.37 -24.06
C ASN A 67 8.14 11.67 -25.36
N THR A 68 8.25 12.47 -26.42
CA THR A 68 8.76 12.10 -27.75
C THR A 68 10.24 11.72 -27.66
N PRO A 69 10.67 10.50 -28.05
CA PRO A 69 12.09 10.25 -28.26
C PRO A 69 12.49 10.65 -29.68
N ASP A 70 13.21 11.78 -29.80
CA ASP A 70 13.99 12.12 -31.00
C ASP A 70 15.34 11.40 -30.93
N ALA A 71 15.66 10.66 -31.99
CA ALA A 71 16.80 9.76 -32.06
C ALA A 71 18.09 10.48 -32.43
N VAL A 72 19.17 10.28 -31.65
CA VAL A 72 20.54 10.50 -32.13
C VAL A 72 21.54 9.43 -31.62
N ALA A 73 22.02 8.66 -32.59
CA ALA A 73 23.37 8.13 -32.82
C ALA A 73 24.22 7.48 -31.68
N SER A 74 24.52 6.20 -31.91
CA SER A 74 25.78 5.46 -31.72
C SER A 74 26.88 5.98 -30.78
N GLY A 75 27.27 5.12 -29.84
CA GLY A 75 28.67 5.01 -29.41
C GLY A 75 28.93 4.51 -27.99
N VAL A 76 29.56 3.32 -27.89
CA VAL A 76 30.48 2.84 -26.84
C VAL A 76 29.90 2.04 -25.66
N ASP A 77 30.39 0.79 -25.57
CA ASP A 77 30.35 -0.28 -24.55
C ASP A 77 31.21 0.06 -23.30
N PRO A 78 31.20 -0.70 -22.18
CA PRO A 78 30.17 -0.90 -21.16
C PRO A 78 30.69 -0.51 -19.75
N ALA A 79 29.80 -0.16 -18.82
CA ALA A 79 30.13 -0.17 -17.38
C ALA A 79 28.86 -0.46 -16.56
N PRO A 80 28.89 -1.41 -15.60
CA PRO A 80 27.78 -1.62 -14.70
C PRO A 80 27.89 -0.55 -13.61
N GLU A 81 27.29 0.62 -13.84
CA GLU A 81 26.95 1.50 -12.74
C GLU A 81 25.73 0.88 -12.07
N GLN A 82 25.99 0.33 -10.89
CA GLN A 82 24.97 -0.08 -9.95
C GLN A 82 24.01 1.10 -9.80
N SER A 83 22.77 0.88 -10.25
CA SER A 83 21.68 1.79 -9.96
C SER A 83 21.42 1.71 -8.46
N GLU A 84 22.04 2.61 -7.70
CA GLU A 84 21.45 3.11 -6.46
C GLU A 84 20.27 3.99 -6.87
N THR A 85 19.20 3.32 -7.33
CA THR A 85 17.90 3.93 -7.42
C THR A 85 17.44 4.11 -5.97
N ASP A 86 17.53 5.34 -5.50
CA ASP A 86 17.07 5.91 -4.23
C ASP A 86 15.57 5.65 -3.97
N THR A 87 15.21 4.36 -3.88
CA THR A 87 13.96 3.84 -3.32
C THR A 87 14.17 3.54 -1.82
N SER A 88 15.29 4.02 -1.26
CA SER A 88 15.75 3.72 0.08
C SER A 88 14.90 4.40 1.17
N GLY A 89 14.33 5.57 0.90
CA GLY A 89 13.48 6.25 1.89
C GLY A 89 12.27 5.43 2.36
N GLY A 90 11.67 4.65 1.45
CA GLY A 90 10.52 3.77 1.75
C GLY A 90 10.92 2.33 2.06
N ALA A 91 11.95 1.78 1.41
CA ALA A 91 12.39 0.41 1.65
C ALA A 91 13.12 0.26 3.00
N ASP A 92 13.99 1.21 3.37
CA ASP A 92 14.58 1.29 4.70
C ASP A 92 13.53 1.65 5.76
N MET A 93 12.40 2.22 5.33
CA MET A 93 11.19 2.36 6.14
C MET A 93 10.62 1.00 6.53
N PHE A 94 10.24 0.18 5.56
CA PHE A 94 9.66 -1.12 5.85
C PHE A 94 10.62 -2.05 6.60
N ASN A 95 11.91 -2.02 6.24
CA ASN A 95 12.92 -2.88 6.85
C ASN A 95 13.10 -2.63 8.36
N LEU A 96 12.95 -1.38 8.83
CA LEU A 96 13.07 -1.06 10.27
C LEU A 96 11.87 -1.55 11.08
N LEU A 97 10.66 -1.48 10.52
CA LEU A 97 9.45 -2.02 11.16
C LEU A 97 9.49 -3.54 11.24
N GLU A 98 9.95 -4.21 10.17
CA GLU A 98 10.10 -5.67 10.14
C GLU A 98 11.19 -6.16 11.11
N THR A 99 12.33 -5.46 11.16
CA THR A 99 13.42 -5.80 12.09
C THR A 99 13.00 -5.67 13.56
N HIS A 100 12.07 -4.76 13.84
CA HIS A 100 11.59 -4.48 15.20
C HIS A 100 10.13 -4.89 15.42
N VAL A 101 9.62 -5.90 14.70
CA VAL A 101 8.22 -6.37 14.83
C VAL A 101 7.85 -6.81 16.24
N ASP A 102 8.83 -7.19 17.06
CA ASP A 102 8.66 -7.55 18.48
C ASP A 102 8.65 -6.34 19.44
N LYS A 103 8.84 -5.12 18.92
CA LYS A 103 8.82 -3.87 19.68
C LYS A 103 7.60 -3.00 19.43
N TRP A 104 6.79 -3.32 18.42
CA TRP A 104 5.56 -2.58 18.16
C TRP A 104 4.43 -3.55 17.81
N ARG A 105 3.21 -3.16 18.15
CA ARG A 105 2.00 -3.92 17.85
C ARG A 105 0.88 -2.99 17.40
N GLU A 106 -0.03 -3.52 16.60
CA GLU A 106 -1.27 -2.82 16.27
C GLU A 106 -2.20 -2.89 17.49
N SER A 107 -2.76 -1.74 17.87
CA SER A 107 -3.64 -1.58 19.01
C SER A 107 -5.04 -1.26 18.51
N ASP A 108 -6.07 -1.88 19.09
CA ASP A 108 -7.48 -1.55 18.84
C ASP A 108 -7.93 -0.22 19.49
N GLY A 109 -6.98 0.59 19.93
CA GLY A 109 -7.20 1.88 20.59
C GLY A 109 -7.39 3.04 19.62
N GLN A 110 -7.56 4.25 20.19
CA GLN A 110 -7.66 5.51 19.44
C GLN A 110 -6.41 5.81 18.61
N GLU A 111 -5.29 5.26 19.04
CA GLU A 111 -4.01 5.25 18.35
C GLU A 111 -3.78 3.82 17.88
N ARG A 112 -3.72 3.64 16.57
CA ARG A 112 -3.76 2.33 15.93
C ARG A 112 -2.51 1.50 16.19
N TYR A 113 -1.42 2.11 16.66
CA TYR A 113 -0.16 1.44 16.89
C TYR A 113 0.44 1.83 18.25
N GLU A 114 1.12 0.88 18.88
CA GLU A 114 1.83 1.09 20.13
C GLU A 114 3.23 0.46 20.07
N VAL A 115 4.21 1.14 20.66
CA VAL A 115 5.64 0.80 20.60
C VAL A 115 6.18 0.70 22.01
N ASP A 116 6.83 -0.43 22.33
CA ASP A 116 7.59 -0.63 23.55
C ASP A 116 8.95 0.07 23.44
N LEU A 117 9.19 1.02 24.33
CA LEU A 117 10.45 1.74 24.44
C LEU A 117 11.45 0.93 25.27
N PRO A 118 12.77 1.10 25.03
CA PRO A 118 13.79 0.46 25.84
C PRO A 118 13.81 0.99 27.29
N ASP A 119 13.19 2.14 27.54
CA ASP A 119 12.96 2.71 28.88
C ASP A 119 11.83 2.00 29.66
N GLY A 120 11.17 0.99 29.06
CA GLY A 120 10.08 0.22 29.68
C GLY A 120 8.71 0.91 29.60
N GLY A 121 8.61 2.03 28.89
CA GLY A 121 7.34 2.71 28.60
C GLY A 121 6.75 2.30 27.25
N VAL A 122 5.44 2.53 27.08
CA VAL A 122 4.75 2.32 25.80
C VAL A 122 4.40 3.68 25.19
N LYS A 123 4.67 3.85 23.89
CA LYS A 123 4.30 5.06 23.14
C LYS A 123 3.34 4.72 22.03
N THR A 124 2.29 5.50 21.89
CA THR A 124 1.25 5.30 20.88
C THR A 124 1.52 6.13 19.63
N ALA A 125 1.03 5.65 18.49
CA ALA A 125 1.22 6.23 17.18
C ALA A 125 -0.03 6.02 16.30
N ARG A 126 -0.25 6.97 15.38
CA ARG A 126 -1.36 6.91 14.42
C ARG A 126 -1.00 6.25 13.10
N THR A 127 0.25 6.38 12.70
CA THR A 127 0.76 5.83 11.43
C THR A 127 2.01 4.99 11.64
N ARG A 128 2.32 4.12 10.67
CA ARG A 128 3.57 3.33 10.66
C ARG A 128 4.82 4.22 10.58
N ASP A 129 4.68 5.42 10.01
CA ASP A 129 5.74 6.44 9.96
C ASP A 129 6.09 6.93 11.37
N ASP A 130 5.06 7.25 12.18
CA ASP A 130 5.22 7.64 13.58
C ASP A 130 5.85 6.51 14.43
N VAL A 131 5.44 5.26 14.22
CA VAL A 131 6.04 4.08 14.88
C VAL A 131 7.53 4.02 14.59
N LYS A 132 7.91 4.22 13.33
CA LYS A 132 9.33 4.26 12.94
C LYS A 132 10.07 5.43 13.54
N ALA A 133 9.48 6.62 13.60
CA ALA A 133 10.12 7.77 14.20
C ALA A 133 10.43 7.49 15.69
N VAL A 134 9.53 6.81 16.40
CA VAL A 134 9.77 6.36 17.77
C VAL A 134 10.88 5.31 17.85
N LEU A 135 10.84 4.29 17.01
CA LEU A 135 11.88 3.25 16.96
C LEU A 135 13.25 3.84 16.63
N PHE A 136 13.32 4.74 15.64
CA PHE A 136 14.55 5.39 15.23
C PHE A 136 15.11 6.34 16.30
N GLN A 137 14.24 6.97 17.10
CA GLN A 137 14.68 7.81 18.22
C GLN A 137 15.20 6.98 19.40
N SER A 138 14.66 5.77 19.61
CA SER A 138 14.92 4.94 20.78
C SER A 138 15.96 3.82 20.56
N TYR A 139 16.18 3.35 19.33
CA TYR A 139 17.01 2.18 19.01
C TYR A 139 18.13 2.47 18.00
N ARG A 140 18.53 3.74 17.84
CA ARG A 140 19.65 4.14 16.98
C ARG A 140 21.02 3.73 17.53
#